data_AF-A0A257T4D0-F1
#
_entry.id   AF-A0A257T4D0-F1
#
_cell.length_a   1.000
_cell.length_b   1.000
_cell.length_c   1.000
_cell.angle_alpha   90.00
_cell.angle_beta   90.00
_cell.angle_gamma   90.00
#
_symmetry.space_group_name_H-M   'P 1'
#
loop_
_entity.id
_entity.type
_entity.pdbx_description
1 polymer ?
#
loop_
_entity_poly.entity_id
_entity_poly.type
_entity_poly.pdbx_seq_one_letter_code
_entity_poly.pdbx_strand_id
1 'polypeptide(L)' 'MVTHPDEAISYHQLLQVLAEGKKIYIAPNTLVVKIYRLRRILEDTGVHRWLETIPGFGYRFCPPKHVARLVEQSAQ' A
#
# COMPACT_ATOMS: atom_id res chain seq x y z
N MET A 1 1.44 1.54 5.00
CA MET A 1 0.97 0.27 4.39
C MET A 1 1.70 -0.92 5.00
N VAL A 2 3.02 -1.01 4.88
CA VAL A 2 3.77 -2.12 5.51
C VAL A 2 3.81 -1.99 7.04
N THR A 3 3.75 -0.77 7.57
CA THR A 3 3.74 -0.47 9.02
C THR A 3 2.40 -0.67 9.72
N HIS A 4 1.32 -0.89 8.97
CA HIS A 4 -0.04 -1.16 9.48
C HIS A 4 -0.66 -2.30 8.67
N PRO A 5 -0.18 -3.55 8.89
CA PRO A 5 -0.74 -4.72 8.20
C PRO A 5 -2.24 -4.87 8.51
N ASP A 6 -3.02 -5.33 7.53
CA ASP A 6 -4.47 -5.54 7.58
C ASP A 6 -5.36 -4.29 7.75
N GLU A 7 -4.79 -3.10 7.92
CA GLU A 7 -5.55 -1.85 7.90
C GLU A 7 -5.76 -1.37 6.46
N ALA A 8 -7.02 -1.09 6.10
CA ALA A 8 -7.32 -0.48 4.82
C ALA A 8 -6.91 1.01 4.87
N ILE A 9 -6.05 1.43 3.95
CA ILE A 9 -5.63 2.83 3.82
C ILE A 9 -6.42 3.49 2.70
N SER A 10 -7.07 4.61 3.01
CA SER A 10 -7.88 5.34 2.04
C SER A 10 -7.03 6.05 0.97
N TYR A 11 -7.65 6.34 -0.18
CA TYR A 11 -7.05 7.19 -1.22
C TYR A 11 -6.51 8.50 -0.65
N HIS A 12 -7.28 9.17 0.21
CA HIS A 12 -6.89 10.45 0.80
C HIS A 12 -5.62 10.31 1.66
N GLN A 13 -5.57 9.29 2.55
CA GLN A 13 -4.39 9.04 3.39
C GLN A 13 -3.15 8.71 2.54
N LEU A 14 -3.31 7.90 1.49
CA LEU A 14 -2.19 7.59 0.58
C LEU A 14 -1.67 8.83 -0.15
N LEU A 15 -2.57 9.72 -0.58
CA LEU A 15 -2.17 11.00 -1.20
C LEU A 15 -1.46 11.92 -0.21
N GLN A 16 -1.94 11.99 1.04
CA GLN A 16 -1.29 12.78 2.10
C GLN A 16 0.13 12.30 2.37
N VAL A 17 0.33 10.97 2.47
CA VAL A 17 1.67 10.38 2.66
C VAL A 17 2.56 10.66 1.46
N LEU A 18 2.07 10.48 0.23
CA LEU A 18 2.85 10.76 -0.99
C LEU A 18 3.19 12.23 -1.19
N ALA A 19 2.39 13.13 -0.62
CA ALA A 19 2.65 14.56 -0.71
C ALA A 19 3.81 14.99 0.21
N GLU A 20 4.17 14.22 1.25
CA GLU A 20 5.26 14.51 2.21
C GLU A 20 5.36 16.00 2.59
N GLY A 21 4.22 16.64 2.88
CA GLY A 21 4.15 18.05 3.28
C GLY A 21 4.36 19.08 2.15
N LYS A 22 4.51 18.65 0.90
CA LYS A 22 4.58 19.51 -0.28
C LYS A 22 3.16 19.84 -0.76
N LYS A 23 2.92 21.11 -1.09
CA LYS A 23 1.68 21.56 -1.76
C LYS A 23 1.70 21.17 -3.26
N ILE A 24 1.87 19.88 -3.54
CA ILE A 24 1.80 19.34 -4.89
C ILE A 24 0.45 18.69 -5.11
N TYR A 25 -0.22 19.07 -6.20
CA TYR A 25 -1.42 18.35 -6.63
C TYR A 25 -0.99 17.00 -7.21
N ILE A 26 -1.41 15.91 -6.57
CA ILE A 26 -1.25 14.57 -7.11
C ILE A 26 -2.59 14.17 -7.72
N ALA A 27 -2.62 14.01 -9.05
CA ALA A 27 -3.82 13.55 -9.73
C ALA A 27 -4.24 12.17 -9.19
N PRO A 28 -5.54 11.90 -8.98
CA PRO A 28 -6.03 10.64 -8.41
C PRO A 28 -5.50 9.38 -9.12
N ASN A 29 -5.37 9.43 -10.45
CA ASN A 29 -4.84 8.32 -11.27
C ASN A 29 -3.36 8.01 -10.99
N THR A 30 -2.61 8.93 -10.42
CA THR A 30 -1.20 8.72 -10.04
C THR A 30 -1.07 7.58 -9.04
N LEU A 31 -2.00 7.47 -8.10
CA LEU A 31 -1.97 6.40 -7.11
C LEU A 31 -2.21 5.04 -7.78
N VAL A 32 -3.20 4.95 -8.67
CA VAL A 32 -3.50 3.73 -9.42
C VAL A 32 -2.29 3.27 -10.23
N VAL A 33 -1.62 4.18 -10.93
CA VAL A 33 -0.39 3.87 -11.70
C VAL A 33 0.75 3.43 -10.78
N LYS A 34 0.95 4.09 -9.64
CA LYS A 34 1.98 3.71 -8.67
C LYS A 34 1.73 2.32 -8.09
N ILE A 35 0.48 2.02 -7.73
CA ILE A 35 0.08 0.69 -7.23
C ILE A 35 0.25 -0.38 -8.32
N TYR A 36 -0.13 -0.09 -9.56
CA TYR A 36 0.11 -0.99 -10.69
C TYR A 36 1.59 -1.29 -10.87
N ARG A 37 2.45 -0.26 -10.90
CA ARG A 37 3.91 -0.42 -11.02
C ARG A 37 4.51 -1.18 -9.84
N LEU A 38 4.03 -0.92 -8.63
CA LEU A 38 4.46 -1.65 -7.43
C LEU A 38 4.10 -3.13 -7.56
N ARG A 39 2.88 -3.46 -7.98
CA ARG A 39 2.48 -4.86 -8.22
C ARG A 39 3.37 -5.52 -9.26
N ARG A 40 3.63 -4.85 -10.39
CA ARG A 40 4.54 -5.34 -11.45
C ARG A 40 5.93 -5.69 -10.92
N ILE A 41 6.52 -4.87 -10.06
CA ILE A 41 7.84 -5.12 -9.45
C ILE A 41 7.81 -6.33 -8.50
N LEU A 42 6.68 -6.55 -7.83
CA LEU A 42 6.47 -7.62 -6.85
C LEU A 42 5.90 -8.90 -7.47
N GLU A 43 5.82 -8.99 -8.80
CA GLU A 43 5.29 -10.17 -9.48
C GLU A 43 6.18 -11.38 -9.29
N ASP A 44 7.49 -11.22 -9.51
CA ASP A 44 8.48 -12.32 -9.48
C ASP A 44 8.56 -13.01 -8.11
N THR A 45 8.23 -12.29 -7.03
CA THR A 45 8.20 -12.82 -5.66
C THR A 45 6.83 -13.34 -5.24
N GLY A 46 5.79 -13.11 -6.05
CA GLY A 46 4.40 -13.42 -5.70
C GLY A 46 3.78 -12.51 -4.62
N VAL A 47 4.52 -11.53 -4.11
CA VAL A 47 4.13 -10.61 -3.03
C VAL A 47 3.09 -9.59 -3.49
N HIS A 48 2.98 -9.32 -4.79
CA HIS A 48 1.94 -8.44 -5.36
C HIS A 48 0.51 -8.81 -4.90
N ARG A 49 0.27 -10.08 -4.56
CA ARG A 49 -1.01 -10.60 -4.06
C ARG A 49 -1.34 -10.14 -2.64
N TRP A 50 -0.35 -9.68 -1.88
CA TRP A 50 -0.57 -9.14 -0.54
C TRP A 50 -1.13 -7.72 -0.60
N LEU A 51 -1.28 -7.13 -1.79
CA LEU A 51 -1.84 -5.80 -1.96
C LEU A 51 -3.25 -5.90 -2.53
N GLU A 52 -4.26 -5.71 -1.69
CA GLU A 52 -5.67 -5.78 -2.07
C GLU A 52 -6.21 -4.40 -2.46
N THR A 53 -7.07 -4.37 -3.49
CA THR A 53 -7.86 -3.18 -3.82
C THR A 53 -9.18 -3.25 -3.06
N ILE A 54 -9.50 -2.20 -2.30
CA ILE A 54 -10.81 -2.02 -1.67
C ILE A 54 -11.61 -1.02 -2.54
N PRO A 55 -12.58 -1.49 -3.34
CA PRO A 55 -13.31 -0.63 -4.28
C PRO A 55 -13.91 0.59 -3.60
N GLY A 56 -13.75 1.77 -4.20
CA GLY A 56 -14.27 3.04 -3.66
C GLY A 56 -13.55 3.57 -2.42
N PHE A 57 -12.65 2.81 -1.80
CA PHE A 57 -11.98 3.21 -0.55
C PHE A 57 -10.48 3.42 -0.69
N GLY A 58 -9.74 2.43 -1.22
CA GLY A 58 -8.28 2.49 -1.27
C GLY A 58 -7.64 1.12 -1.37
N TYR A 59 -6.58 0.90 -0.60
CA TYR A 59 -5.76 -0.31 -0.69
C TYR A 59 -5.40 -0.84 0.69
N ARG A 60 -5.23 -2.17 0.78
CA ARG A 60 -4.87 -2.86 2.01
C ARG A 60 -3.66 -3.76 1.77
N PHE A 61 -2.76 -3.82 2.75
CA PHE A 61 -1.64 -4.77 2.74
C PHE A 61 -1.97 -5.95 3.66
N CYS A 62 -2.18 -7.12 3.06
CA CYS A 62 -2.55 -8.39 3.69
C CYS A 62 -1.48 -9.46 3.41
N PRO A 63 -0.35 -9.45 4.12
CA PRO A 63 0.61 -10.53 4.05
C PRO A 63 0.06 -11.80 4.74
N PRO A 64 0.57 -12.99 4.41
CA PRO A 64 0.26 -14.21 5.15
C PRO A 64 0.55 -14.04 6.65
N LYS A 65 -0.28 -14.63 7.51
CA LYS A 65 -0.20 -14.47 8.99
C LYS A 65 1.19 -14.72 9.58
N HIS A 66 1.96 -15.64 9.01
CA HIS A 66 3.32 -15.92 9.48
C HIS A 66 4.32 -14.81 9.10
N VAL A 67 4.09 -14.11 7.99
CA VAL A 67 4.88 -12.94 7.57
C VAL A 67 4.44 -11.70 8.33
N ALA A 68 3.14 -11.51 8.56
CA ALA A 68 2.61 -10.40 9.35
C ALA A 68 3.32 -10.27 10.71
N ARG A 69 3.49 -11.41 11.41
CA ARG A 69 4.20 -11.48 12.70
C ARG A 69 5.67 -11.04 12.63
N LEU A 70 6.36 -11.34 11.52
CA LEU A 70 7.75 -10.91 11.31
C LEU A 70 7.84 -9.40 11.03
N VAL A 71 6.87 -8.86 10.28
CA VAL A 71 6.79 -7.43 9.98
C VAL A 71 6.50 -6.62 11.26
N GLU A 72 5.59 -7.10 12.10
CA GLU A 72 5.29 -6.51 13.42
C GLU A 72 6.52 -6.51 14.33
N GLN A 73 7.29 -7.60 14.37
CA GLN A 73 8.53 -7.71 15.16
C GLN A 73 9.67 -6.82 14.65
N SER A 74 9.67 -6.47 13.36
CA SER A 74 10.69 -5.61 12.75
C SER A 74 10.38 -4.11 12.86
N ALA A 75 9.14 -3.76 13.26
CA ALA A 75 8.69 -2.38 13.43
C ALA A 75 8.82 -1.87 14.87
N GLN A 76 9.38 -2.68 15.78
CA GLN A 76 9.63 -2.38 17.20
C GLN A 76 11.11 -2.07 17.45
#